data_AF-A0A377E4P8-F1
#
_entry.id   AF-A0A377E4P8-F1
#
_cell.length_a   1.000
_cell.length_b   1.000
_cell.length_c   1.000
_cell.angle_alpha   90.00
_cell.angle_beta   90.00
_cell.angle_gamma   90.00
#
_symmetry.space_group_name_H-M   'P 1'
#
loop_
_entity.id
_entity.type
_entity.pdbx_description
1 polymer ?
#
loop_
_entity_poly.entity_id
_entity_poly.type
_entity_poly.pdbx_seq_one_letter_code
_entity_poly.pdbx_strand_id
1 'polypeptide(L)'
;MMPIIAPTVAAVVSEQMQGRNQVDINEIQTAVENQLMSGPYKQLARAYIEYRHDRDIEREKRGRLNQEIRGLVEQTNSSLLNENANKDSKVIPTQRDLLAGIVAKHYARQHLLPRDVVQAHERGDIHYHDLDYSPFFPMFNCMLIDLKGMLTQGFKMGNAEIEPPKSISTATAVTAQIIAQVASHIYGGTTINRIDEVLAPFVTASYNKHRKTAEEWNIPDAEGYANSRTSKSATMPSSRWSTK
;
A
#
# COMPACT_ATOMS: atom_id res chain seq x y z
N MET A 1 41.77 36.68 21.47
CA MET A 1 41.62 37.48 20.23
C MET A 1 40.94 36.60 19.18
N MET A 2 39.61 36.56 19.10
CA MET A 2 38.88 35.85 18.02
C MET A 2 37.64 36.66 17.58
N PRO A 3 37.76 37.58 16.60
CA PRO A 3 36.56 38.13 15.96
C PRO A 3 36.50 38.04 14.42
N ILE A 4 37.52 37.57 13.68
CA ILE A 4 37.57 37.77 12.21
C ILE A 4 37.21 36.52 11.39
N ILE A 5 37.08 35.34 11.98
CA ILE A 5 36.91 34.10 11.19
C ILE A 5 35.62 34.10 10.37
N ALA A 6 34.48 34.43 10.97
CA ALA A 6 33.20 34.40 10.26
C ALA A 6 33.11 35.43 9.11
N PRO A 7 33.50 36.72 9.30
CA PRO A 7 33.58 37.68 8.19
C PRO A 7 34.50 37.23 7.06
N THR A 8 35.68 36.65 7.38
CA THR A 8 36.61 36.17 6.36
C THR A 8 36.04 35.01 5.56
N VAL A 9 35.47 34.01 6.24
CA VAL A 9 34.84 32.86 5.58
C VAL A 9 33.68 33.32 4.70
N ALA A 10 32.85 34.24 5.18
CA ALA A 10 31.74 34.79 4.40
C ALA A 10 32.22 35.55 3.15
N ALA A 11 33.28 36.35 3.24
CA ALA A 11 33.85 37.06 2.11
C ALA A 11 34.36 36.10 1.02
N VAL A 12 35.13 35.08 1.41
CA VAL A 12 35.68 34.09 0.49
C VAL A 12 34.57 33.28 -0.19
N VAL A 13 33.57 32.83 0.57
CA VAL A 13 32.44 32.08 -0.02
C VAL A 13 31.60 32.98 -0.93
N SER A 14 31.40 34.24 -0.56
CA SER A 14 30.66 35.19 -1.41
C SER A 14 31.38 35.44 -2.74
N GLU A 15 32.70 35.57 -2.72
CA GLU A 15 33.53 35.70 -3.92
C GLU A 15 33.43 34.46 -4.83
N GLN A 16 33.46 33.25 -4.26
CA GLN A 16 33.29 32.00 -5.01
C GLN A 16 31.93 31.90 -5.73
N MET A 17 30.91 32.60 -5.22
CA MET A 17 29.56 32.58 -5.78
C MET A 17 29.27 33.78 -6.70
N GLN A 18 30.21 34.71 -6.88
CA GLN A 18 30.02 35.86 -7.76
C GLN A 18 29.78 35.42 -9.22
N GLY A 19 28.92 36.18 -9.92
CA GLY A 19 28.59 35.94 -11.32
C GLY A 19 27.58 34.80 -11.55
N ARG A 20 27.11 34.13 -10.49
CA ARG A 20 26.03 33.15 -10.58
C ARG A 20 24.66 33.83 -10.41
N ASN A 21 23.74 33.58 -11.35
CA ASN A 21 22.36 34.09 -11.27
C ASN A 21 21.50 33.36 -10.23
N GLN A 22 21.88 32.13 -9.87
CA GLN A 22 21.23 31.32 -8.85
C GLN A 22 22.27 30.44 -8.18
N VAL A 23 22.17 30.27 -6.87
CA VAL A 23 23.09 29.46 -6.07
C VAL A 23 22.27 28.56 -5.16
N ASP A 24 22.59 27.27 -5.13
CA ASP A 24 21.92 26.34 -4.24
C ASP A 24 22.47 26.46 -2.81
N ILE A 25 21.61 26.33 -1.80
CA ILE A 25 22.02 26.45 -0.40
C ILE A 25 23.09 25.42 -0.03
N ASN A 26 23.05 24.21 -0.61
CA ASN A 26 24.04 23.18 -0.34
C ASN A 26 25.41 23.56 -0.87
N GLU A 27 25.48 24.29 -1.99
CA GLU A 27 26.75 24.79 -2.56
C GLU A 27 27.40 25.79 -1.61
N ILE A 28 26.61 26.76 -1.10
CA ILE A 28 27.08 27.75 -0.14
C ILE A 28 27.61 27.07 1.12
N GLN A 29 26.83 26.15 1.69
CA GLN A 29 27.21 25.49 2.92
C GLN A 29 28.47 24.60 2.72
N THR A 30 28.60 23.92 1.57
CA THR A 30 29.79 23.10 1.24
C THR A 30 31.03 23.96 1.08
N ALA A 31 30.89 25.15 0.48
CA ALA A 31 31.97 26.12 0.39
C ALA A 31 32.42 26.61 1.78
N VAL A 32 31.47 26.87 2.69
CA VAL A 32 31.78 27.22 4.09
C VAL A 32 32.54 26.09 4.80
N GLU A 33 32.10 24.84 4.65
CA GLU A 33 32.80 23.69 5.25
C GLU A 33 34.21 23.53 4.71
N ASN A 34 34.39 23.56 3.40
CA ASN A 34 35.70 23.44 2.76
C ASN A 34 36.64 24.56 3.21
N GLN A 35 36.12 25.80 3.35
CA GLN A 35 36.90 26.93 3.82
C GLN A 35 37.30 26.81 5.30
N LEU A 36 36.41 26.29 6.16
CA LEU A 36 36.73 26.03 7.57
C LEU A 36 37.70 24.85 7.71
N MET A 37 37.55 23.82 6.87
CA MET A 37 38.39 22.63 6.85
C MET A 37 39.77 22.90 6.27
N SER A 38 39.95 23.84 5.33
CA SER A 38 41.27 24.22 4.82
C SER A 38 42.07 25.07 5.82
N GLY A 39 41.37 25.77 6.71
CA GLY A 39 41.96 26.60 7.76
C GLY A 39 42.58 25.85 8.94
N PRO A 40 43.22 26.59 9.86
CA PRO A 40 43.85 26.02 11.06
C PRO A 40 42.85 25.62 12.15
N TYR A 41 41.60 26.09 12.09
CA TYR A 41 40.58 25.92 13.13
C TYR A 41 39.74 24.65 12.95
N LYS A 42 40.38 23.47 13.00
CA LYS A 42 39.71 22.17 12.77
C LYS A 42 38.54 21.89 13.72
N GLN A 43 38.65 22.33 14.98
CA GLN A 43 37.55 22.18 15.96
C GLN A 43 36.32 23.00 15.57
N LEU A 44 36.51 24.22 15.04
CA LEU A 44 35.41 25.05 14.57
C LEU A 44 34.75 24.46 13.31
N ALA A 45 35.56 23.92 12.39
CA ALA A 45 35.03 23.21 11.22
C ALA A 45 34.16 22.02 11.63
N ARG A 46 34.62 21.21 12.58
CA ARG A 46 33.85 20.08 13.12
C ARG A 46 32.54 20.53 13.78
N ALA A 47 32.57 21.57 14.62
CA ALA A 47 31.39 22.11 15.25
C ALA A 47 30.37 22.67 14.24
N TYR A 48 30.85 23.28 13.14
CA TYR A 48 29.98 23.75 12.06
C TYR A 48 29.32 22.59 11.30
N ILE A 49 30.08 21.54 10.98
CA ILE A 49 29.56 20.34 10.30
C ILE A 49 28.49 19.66 11.16
N GLU A 50 28.77 19.44 12.46
CA GLU A 50 27.81 18.87 13.41
C GLU A 50 26.55 19.74 13.53
N TYR A 51 26.71 21.06 13.67
CA TYR A 51 25.59 22.00 13.68
C TYR A 51 24.73 21.94 12.41
N ARG A 52 25.36 21.84 11.22
CA ARG A 52 24.62 21.76 9.96
C ARG A 52 23.84 20.46 9.88
N HIS A 53 24.48 19.34 10.22
CA HIS A 53 23.84 18.04 10.27
C HIS A 53 22.58 18.05 11.16
N ASP A 54 22.70 18.60 12.38
CA ASP A 54 21.57 18.73 13.30
C ASP A 54 20.47 19.63 12.73
N ARG A 55 20.84 20.73 12.07
CA ARG A 55 19.88 21.66 11.44
C ARG A 55 19.15 21.04 10.26
N ASP A 56 19.83 20.24 9.45
CA ASP A 56 19.23 19.56 8.30
C ASP A 56 18.24 18.49 8.78
N ILE A 57 18.61 17.71 9.80
CA ILE A 57 17.69 16.78 10.48
C ILE A 57 16.46 17.50 11.03
N GLU A 58 16.64 18.64 11.71
CA GLU A 58 15.53 19.40 12.29
C GLU A 58 14.63 20.02 11.22
N ARG A 59 15.17 20.45 10.08
CA ARG A 59 14.38 20.91 8.94
C ARG A 59 13.57 19.78 8.32
N GLU A 60 14.19 18.62 8.15
CA GLU A 60 13.53 17.42 7.63
C GLU A 60 12.36 17.03 8.54
N LYS A 61 12.58 16.95 9.86
CA LYS A 61 11.53 16.63 10.85
C LYS A 61 10.36 17.61 10.85
N ARG A 62 10.61 18.88 10.52
CA ARG A 62 9.56 19.92 10.42
C ARG A 62 8.75 19.85 9.14
N GLY A 63 9.17 19.05 8.15
CA GLY A 63 8.41 18.83 6.94
C GLY A 63 7.03 18.27 7.26
N ARG A 64 6.00 18.78 6.55
CA ARG A 64 4.60 18.35 6.74
C ARG A 64 4.45 16.83 6.64
N LEU A 65 5.16 16.20 5.69
CA LEU A 65 5.19 14.74 5.52
C LEU A 65 5.68 14.04 6.79
N ASN A 66 6.82 14.47 7.35
CA ASN A 66 7.39 13.87 8.56
C ASN A 66 6.50 14.08 9.79
N GLN A 67 5.79 15.20 9.87
CA GLN A 67 4.80 15.42 10.93
C GLN A 67 3.61 14.46 10.80
N GLU A 68 3.09 14.24 9.59
CA GLU A 68 2.01 13.29 9.34
C GLU A 68 2.45 11.83 9.66
N ILE A 69 3.64 11.43 9.22
CA ILE A 69 4.24 10.12 9.54
C ILE A 69 4.41 9.94 11.04
N ARG A 70 4.99 10.93 11.72
CA ARG A 70 5.17 10.90 13.17
C ARG A 70 3.83 10.81 13.90
N GLY A 71 2.83 11.55 13.46
CA GLY A 71 1.48 11.52 14.02
C GLY A 71 0.80 10.15 13.90
N LEU A 72 1.09 9.40 12.83
CA LEU A 72 0.65 8.01 12.67
C LEU A 72 1.39 7.08 13.64
N VAL A 73 2.73 7.16 13.69
CA VAL A 73 3.58 6.29 14.53
C VAL A 73 3.32 6.49 16.02
N GLU A 74 3.15 7.74 16.45
CA GLU A 74 2.84 8.09 17.84
C GLU A 74 1.34 7.94 18.16
N GLN A 75 0.50 7.59 17.18
CA GLN A 75 -0.96 7.48 17.29
C GLN A 75 -1.64 8.76 17.82
N THR A 76 -1.11 9.93 17.47
CA THR A 76 -1.62 11.23 17.93
C THR A 76 -2.57 11.91 16.96
N ASN A 77 -2.62 11.47 15.69
CA ASN A 77 -3.47 12.07 14.67
C ASN A 77 -4.79 11.28 14.48
N SER A 78 -5.82 11.65 15.24
CA SER A 78 -7.13 10.98 15.20
C SER A 78 -7.84 11.03 13.84
N SER A 79 -7.60 12.05 13.02
CA SER A 79 -8.20 12.14 11.68
C SER A 79 -7.61 11.10 10.73
N LEU A 80 -6.31 10.83 10.82
CA LEU A 80 -5.65 9.77 10.03
C LEU A 80 -6.03 8.39 10.55
N LEU A 81 -6.09 8.21 11.88
CA LEU A 81 -6.43 6.92 12.49
C LEU A 81 -7.87 6.49 12.21
N ASN A 82 -8.79 7.43 11.97
CA ASN A 82 -10.21 7.16 11.74
C ASN A 82 -10.66 7.45 10.29
N GLU A 83 -9.72 7.57 9.34
CA GLU A 83 -10.04 7.84 7.92
C GLU A 83 -10.91 6.72 7.32
N ASN A 84 -10.73 5.47 7.78
CA ASN A 84 -11.52 4.33 7.33
C ASN A 84 -12.09 3.55 8.52
N ALA A 85 -13.43 3.59 8.67
CA ALA A 85 -14.14 2.90 9.75
C ALA A 85 -13.97 1.37 9.76
N ASN A 86 -13.55 0.78 8.65
CA ASN A 86 -13.32 -0.66 8.52
C ASN A 86 -11.86 -1.08 8.80
N LYS A 87 -10.94 -0.13 9.03
CA LYS A 87 -9.52 -0.42 9.27
C LYS A 87 -9.15 -0.09 10.71
N ASP A 88 -8.80 -1.11 11.50
CA ASP A 88 -8.26 -0.89 12.86
C ASP A 88 -6.85 -0.30 12.77
N SER A 89 -6.69 0.98 13.10
CA SER A 89 -5.41 1.71 13.01
C SER A 89 -4.32 1.19 13.95
N LYS A 90 -4.68 0.33 14.91
CA LYS A 90 -3.72 -0.27 15.84
C LYS A 90 -3.06 -1.53 15.29
N VAL A 91 -3.63 -2.17 14.26
CA VAL A 91 -3.03 -3.37 13.67
C VAL A 91 -1.96 -3.01 12.63
N ILE A 92 -0.90 -3.80 12.60
CA ILE A 92 0.27 -3.56 11.74
C ILE A 92 -0.08 -3.44 10.24
N PRO A 93 -0.97 -4.26 9.66
CA PRO A 93 -1.34 -4.10 8.24
C PRO A 93 -1.92 -2.72 7.94
N THR A 94 -2.80 -2.22 8.80
CA THR A 94 -3.39 -0.88 8.66
C THR A 94 -2.34 0.21 8.79
N GLN A 95 -1.41 0.11 9.75
CA GLN A 95 -0.35 1.11 9.91
C GLN A 95 0.55 1.21 8.67
N ARG A 96 0.87 0.07 8.07
CA ARG A 96 1.66 0.02 6.82
C ARG A 96 0.92 0.67 5.66
N ASP A 97 -0.37 0.39 5.55
CA ASP A 97 -1.24 0.94 4.50
C ASP A 97 -1.45 2.45 4.67
N LEU A 98 -1.77 2.93 5.89
CA LEU A 98 -1.87 4.36 6.20
C LEU A 98 -0.55 5.11 5.93
N LEU A 99 0.59 4.50 6.26
CA LEU A 99 1.91 5.09 5.98
C LEU A 99 2.13 5.25 4.47
N ALA A 100 1.82 4.23 3.68
CA ALA A 100 1.88 4.31 2.23
C ALA A 100 0.93 5.39 1.68
N GLY A 101 -0.27 5.49 2.25
CA GLY A 101 -1.26 6.51 1.88
C GLY A 101 -0.82 7.94 2.16
N ILE A 102 -0.17 8.19 3.30
CA ILE A 102 0.42 9.50 3.63
C ILE A 102 1.46 9.92 2.58
N VAL A 103 2.37 9.00 2.23
CA VAL A 103 3.41 9.25 1.24
C VAL A 103 2.82 9.46 -0.15
N ALA A 104 1.87 8.62 -0.56
CA ALA A 104 1.17 8.71 -1.84
C ALA A 104 0.43 10.04 -2.00
N LYS A 105 -0.39 10.42 -1.00
CA LYS A 105 -1.15 11.69 -0.97
C LYS A 105 -0.23 12.90 -0.98
N HIS A 106 0.92 12.83 -0.30
CA HIS A 106 1.92 13.90 -0.35
C HIS A 106 2.50 14.04 -1.76
N TYR A 107 3.00 12.94 -2.34
CA TYR A 107 3.64 12.95 -3.64
C TYR A 107 2.67 13.36 -4.76
N ALA A 108 1.45 12.83 -4.74
CA ALA A 108 0.41 13.15 -5.71
C ALA A 108 0.12 14.66 -5.77
N ARG A 109 -0.07 15.30 -4.62
CA ARG A 109 -0.36 16.74 -4.53
C ARG A 109 0.82 17.63 -4.94
N GLN A 110 2.04 17.22 -4.61
CA GLN A 110 3.23 18.05 -4.86
C GLN A 110 3.77 17.90 -6.28
N HIS A 111 3.59 16.73 -6.91
CA HIS A 111 4.33 16.38 -8.12
C HIS A 111 3.50 15.80 -9.27
N LEU A 112 2.33 15.22 -9.02
CA LEU A 112 1.55 14.54 -10.08
C LEU A 112 0.32 15.31 -10.52
N LEU A 113 -0.43 15.89 -9.57
CA LEU A 113 -1.70 16.54 -9.86
C LEU A 113 -1.51 18.02 -10.24
N PRO A 114 -2.33 18.53 -11.18
CA PRO A 114 -2.42 19.97 -11.45
C PRO A 114 -2.76 20.77 -10.18
N ARG A 115 -2.16 21.95 -10.06
CA ARG A 115 -2.28 22.80 -8.85
C ARG A 115 -3.72 23.23 -8.56
N ASP A 116 -4.48 23.54 -9.60
CA ASP A 116 -5.89 23.92 -9.54
C ASP A 116 -6.76 22.77 -8.99
N VAL A 117 -6.53 21.53 -9.45
CA VAL A 117 -7.21 20.32 -8.95
C VAL A 117 -6.90 20.10 -7.46
N VAL A 118 -5.63 20.21 -7.06
CA VAL A 118 -5.22 20.07 -5.65
C VAL A 118 -5.89 21.13 -4.79
N GLN A 119 -5.89 22.39 -5.22
CA GLN A 119 -6.51 23.47 -4.47
C GLN A 119 -8.03 23.30 -4.35
N ALA A 120 -8.72 22.89 -5.41
CA ALA A 120 -10.15 22.63 -5.38
C ALA A 120 -10.47 21.47 -4.42
N HIS A 121 -9.65 20.42 -4.39
CA HIS A 121 -9.78 19.33 -3.44
C HIS A 121 -9.57 19.77 -1.99
N GLU A 122 -8.52 20.55 -1.72
CA GLU A 122 -8.21 21.02 -0.35
C GLU A 122 -9.23 22.04 0.18
N ARG A 123 -9.88 22.81 -0.69
CA ARG A 123 -10.98 23.72 -0.33
C ARG A 123 -12.33 23.01 -0.16
N GLY A 124 -12.44 21.76 -0.63
CA GLY A 124 -13.69 21.01 -0.64
C GLY A 124 -14.63 21.36 -1.81
N ASP A 125 -14.14 22.10 -2.81
CA ASP A 125 -14.91 22.40 -4.03
C ASP A 125 -15.14 21.12 -4.86
N ILE A 126 -14.17 20.19 -4.81
CA ILE A 126 -14.26 18.84 -5.35
C ILE A 126 -13.74 17.83 -4.32
N HIS A 127 -14.05 16.55 -4.54
CA HIS A 127 -13.44 15.45 -3.78
C HIS A 127 -12.75 14.48 -4.73
N TYR A 128 -11.42 14.45 -4.70
CA TYR A 128 -10.64 13.45 -5.40
C TYR A 128 -10.65 12.17 -4.55
N HIS A 129 -11.38 11.16 -5.02
CA HIS A 129 -11.49 9.87 -4.34
C HIS A 129 -10.17 9.09 -4.35
N ASP A 130 -9.87 8.41 -3.24
CA ASP A 130 -8.76 7.46 -3.11
C ASP A 130 -7.39 8.08 -3.44
N LEU A 131 -7.18 9.34 -3.05
CA LEU A 131 -5.93 10.11 -3.26
C LEU A 131 -4.71 9.50 -2.54
N ASP A 132 -4.96 8.66 -1.54
CA ASP A 132 -3.99 7.82 -0.85
C ASP A 132 -3.51 6.61 -1.68
N TYR A 133 -4.17 6.31 -2.81
CA TYR A 133 -3.75 5.28 -3.77
C TYR A 133 -3.41 5.87 -5.14
N SER A 134 -4.35 6.61 -5.75
CA SER A 134 -4.25 7.14 -7.12
C SER A 134 -4.02 8.66 -7.10
N PRO A 135 -3.18 9.23 -7.98
CA PRO A 135 -2.50 8.61 -9.13
C PRO A 135 -1.09 8.06 -8.83
N PHE A 136 -0.68 8.03 -7.55
CA PHE A 136 0.67 7.63 -7.18
C PHE A 136 0.97 6.17 -7.55
N PHE A 137 0.05 5.27 -7.21
CA PHE A 137 0.04 3.90 -7.71
C PHE A 137 -0.92 3.81 -8.89
N PRO A 138 -0.54 3.14 -10.00
CA PRO A 138 -1.42 2.91 -11.15
C PRO A 138 -2.42 1.78 -10.83
N MET A 139 -3.16 1.94 -9.74
CA MET A 139 -4.21 1.02 -9.30
C MET A 139 -5.55 1.44 -9.89
N PHE A 140 -6.45 0.47 -10.00
CA PHE A 140 -7.82 0.71 -10.44
C PHE A 140 -8.77 0.75 -9.24
N ASN A 141 -9.96 1.31 -9.46
CA ASN A 141 -11.04 1.33 -8.46
C ASN A 141 -11.72 -0.05 -8.36
N CYS A 142 -12.93 -0.20 -8.89
CA CYS A 142 -13.69 -1.44 -8.82
C CYS A 142 -13.50 -2.30 -10.06
N MET A 143 -13.69 -3.62 -9.92
CA MET A 143 -13.76 -4.52 -11.08
C MET A 143 -14.69 -5.71 -10.88
N LEU A 144 -15.15 -6.27 -12.01
CA LEU A 144 -15.78 -7.59 -12.08
C LEU A 144 -14.70 -8.61 -12.42
N ILE A 145 -14.52 -9.62 -11.57
CA ILE A 145 -13.56 -10.70 -11.83
C ILE A 145 -14.17 -11.67 -12.84
N ASP A 146 -13.45 -11.98 -13.91
CA ASP A 146 -13.76 -13.12 -14.79
C ASP A 146 -13.37 -14.45 -14.12
N LEU A 147 -14.12 -14.82 -13.08
CA LEU A 147 -13.86 -16.04 -12.33
C LEU A 147 -14.05 -17.28 -13.20
N LYS A 148 -15.00 -17.24 -14.15
CA LYS A 148 -15.25 -18.36 -15.06
C LYS A 148 -14.04 -18.64 -15.94
N GLY A 149 -13.48 -17.61 -16.57
CA GLY A 149 -12.26 -17.75 -17.37
C GLY A 149 -11.12 -18.32 -16.55
N MET A 150 -10.84 -17.73 -15.38
CA MET A 150 -9.76 -18.17 -14.49
C MET A 150 -9.89 -19.63 -14.05
N LEU A 151 -11.09 -20.08 -13.66
CA LEU A 151 -11.28 -21.45 -13.17
C LEU A 151 -11.35 -22.51 -14.29
N THR A 152 -11.60 -22.11 -15.55
CA THR A 152 -11.74 -23.06 -16.67
C THR A 152 -10.51 -23.15 -17.55
N GLN A 153 -9.74 -22.08 -17.68
CA GLN A 153 -8.54 -22.03 -18.52
C GLN A 153 -7.24 -22.24 -17.73
N GLY A 154 -7.33 -22.20 -16.39
CA GLY A 154 -6.16 -22.09 -15.53
C GLY A 154 -5.57 -20.68 -15.58
N PHE A 155 -4.75 -20.36 -14.59
CA PHE A 155 -4.10 -19.05 -14.49
C PHE A 155 -2.87 -19.13 -13.59
N LYS A 156 -2.07 -18.06 -13.55
CA LYS A 156 -0.94 -17.95 -12.63
C LYS A 156 -1.29 -17.05 -11.45
N MET A 157 -1.04 -17.52 -10.24
CA MET A 157 -1.24 -16.77 -9.00
C MET A 157 0.08 -16.68 -8.23
N GLY A 158 0.68 -15.49 -8.22
CA GLY A 158 2.05 -15.32 -7.75
C GLY A 158 3.00 -16.18 -8.60
N ASN A 159 3.63 -17.16 -7.96
CA ASN A 159 4.54 -18.09 -8.63
C ASN A 159 3.91 -19.44 -8.97
N ALA A 160 2.67 -19.70 -8.56
CA ALA A 160 1.99 -20.97 -8.78
C ALA A 160 1.15 -20.92 -10.06
N GLU A 161 1.26 -21.96 -10.88
CA GLU A 161 0.29 -22.26 -11.94
C GLU A 161 -0.90 -23.00 -11.34
N ILE A 162 -2.08 -22.45 -11.51
CA ILE A 162 -3.34 -22.98 -10.99
C ILE A 162 -4.06 -23.67 -12.14
N GLU A 163 -4.18 -24.99 -12.04
CA GLU A 163 -4.99 -25.78 -12.97
C GLU A 163 -6.49 -25.65 -12.66
N PRO A 164 -7.37 -25.95 -13.64
CA PRO A 164 -8.80 -26.02 -13.43
C PRO A 164 -9.19 -26.94 -12.24
N PRO A 165 -9.96 -26.43 -11.26
CA PRO A 165 -10.36 -27.22 -10.10
C PRO A 165 -11.20 -28.45 -10.49
N LYS A 166 -11.01 -29.56 -9.77
CA LYS A 166 -11.73 -30.82 -9.99
C LYS A 166 -12.81 -31.10 -8.94
N SER A 167 -13.10 -30.13 -8.07
CA SER A 167 -14.11 -30.24 -7.01
C SER A 167 -14.57 -28.87 -6.55
N ILE A 168 -15.79 -28.79 -5.98
CA ILE A 168 -16.32 -27.54 -5.43
C ILE A 168 -15.44 -26.96 -4.32
N SER A 169 -14.90 -27.80 -3.44
CA SER A 169 -14.04 -27.37 -2.33
C SER A 169 -12.75 -26.70 -2.84
N THR A 170 -12.13 -27.28 -3.88
CA THR A 170 -10.96 -26.66 -4.52
C THR A 170 -11.34 -25.37 -5.23
N ALA A 171 -12.47 -25.34 -5.94
CA ALA A 171 -12.92 -24.16 -6.67
C ALA A 171 -13.20 -22.98 -5.72
N THR A 172 -13.86 -23.20 -4.59
CA THR A 172 -14.13 -22.16 -3.59
C THR A 172 -12.86 -21.70 -2.89
N ALA A 173 -11.93 -22.61 -2.58
CA ALA A 173 -10.63 -22.25 -2.00
C ALA A 173 -9.78 -21.38 -2.93
N VAL A 174 -9.76 -21.70 -4.23
CA VAL A 174 -9.08 -20.88 -5.25
C VAL A 174 -9.81 -19.54 -5.42
N THR A 175 -11.14 -19.54 -5.46
CA THR A 175 -11.94 -18.31 -5.54
C THR A 175 -11.63 -17.35 -4.40
N ALA A 176 -11.54 -17.84 -3.16
CA ALA A 176 -11.18 -17.01 -2.00
C ALA A 176 -9.78 -16.39 -2.15
N GLN A 177 -8.81 -17.14 -2.68
CA GLN A 177 -7.47 -16.62 -2.96
C GLN A 177 -7.48 -15.56 -4.06
N ILE A 178 -8.25 -15.78 -5.14
CA ILE A 178 -8.42 -14.79 -6.21
C ILE A 178 -8.99 -13.49 -5.65
N ILE A 179 -10.04 -13.54 -4.82
CA ILE A 179 -10.64 -12.35 -4.19
C ILE A 179 -9.58 -11.60 -3.39
N ALA A 180 -8.83 -12.30 -2.53
CA ALA A 180 -7.80 -11.67 -1.70
C ALA A 180 -6.70 -11.01 -2.55
N GLN A 181 -6.27 -11.66 -3.64
CA GLN A 181 -5.27 -11.11 -4.55
C GLN A 181 -5.79 -9.89 -5.30
N VAL A 182 -6.98 -9.95 -5.90
CA VAL A 182 -7.56 -8.82 -6.64
C VAL A 182 -7.78 -7.63 -5.71
N ALA A 183 -8.37 -7.85 -4.52
CA ALA A 183 -8.57 -6.80 -3.53
C ALA A 183 -7.27 -6.15 -3.02
N SER A 184 -6.13 -6.82 -3.15
CA SER A 184 -4.81 -6.25 -2.79
C SER A 184 -4.18 -5.43 -3.92
N HIS A 185 -4.73 -5.47 -5.15
CA HIS A 185 -4.21 -4.75 -6.32
C HIS A 185 -5.15 -3.63 -6.82
N ILE A 186 -6.32 -3.49 -6.19
CA ILE A 186 -7.27 -2.42 -6.45
C ILE A 186 -7.60 -1.72 -5.12
N TYR A 187 -8.05 -0.46 -5.17
CA TYR A 187 -8.48 0.26 -3.96
C TYR A 187 -10.01 0.29 -3.79
N GLY A 188 -10.74 -0.26 -4.75
CA GLY A 188 -12.20 -0.33 -4.76
C GLY A 188 -12.80 -1.70 -4.46
N GLY A 189 -14.09 -1.81 -4.76
CA GLY A 189 -14.87 -3.03 -4.60
C GLY A 189 -14.53 -4.10 -5.62
N THR A 190 -14.46 -5.35 -5.16
CA THR A 190 -14.30 -6.54 -6.00
C THR A 190 -15.62 -7.28 -6.08
N THR A 191 -16.12 -7.55 -7.29
CA THR A 191 -17.39 -8.28 -7.49
C THR A 191 -17.18 -9.54 -8.33
N ILE A 192 -17.84 -10.63 -7.93
CA ILE A 192 -17.96 -11.85 -8.72
C ILE A 192 -19.42 -11.96 -9.14
N ASN A 193 -19.65 -11.92 -10.44
CA ASN A 193 -21.00 -12.04 -11.00
C ASN A 193 -21.42 -13.53 -11.09
N ARG A 194 -22.69 -13.82 -10.76
CA ARG A 194 -23.32 -15.16 -10.92
C ARG A 194 -22.45 -16.31 -10.38
N ILE A 195 -21.98 -16.16 -9.14
CA ILE A 195 -21.09 -17.13 -8.50
C ILE A 195 -21.71 -18.54 -8.42
N ASP A 196 -23.03 -18.61 -8.26
CA ASP A 196 -23.83 -19.82 -8.30
C ASP A 196 -23.66 -20.58 -9.62
N GLU A 197 -23.75 -19.88 -10.75
CA GLU A 197 -23.60 -20.49 -12.07
C GLU A 197 -22.15 -20.79 -12.43
N VAL A 198 -21.22 -19.94 -12.02
CA VAL A 198 -19.78 -20.16 -12.23
C VAL A 198 -19.33 -21.39 -11.46
N LEU A 199 -19.85 -21.61 -10.25
CA LEU A 199 -19.46 -22.73 -9.40
C LEU A 199 -20.26 -24.02 -9.64
N ALA A 200 -21.43 -23.96 -10.26
CA ALA A 200 -22.30 -25.11 -10.51
C ALA A 200 -21.58 -26.31 -11.17
N PRO A 201 -20.73 -26.15 -12.21
CA PRO A 201 -20.01 -27.28 -12.81
C PRO A 201 -19.11 -28.03 -11.82
N PHE A 202 -18.53 -27.32 -10.84
CA PHE A 202 -17.66 -27.94 -9.83
C PHE A 202 -18.47 -28.67 -8.75
N VAL A 203 -19.71 -28.26 -8.48
CA VAL A 203 -20.66 -29.01 -7.65
C VAL A 203 -21.02 -30.33 -8.34
N THR A 204 -21.36 -30.29 -9.64
CA THR A 204 -21.63 -31.49 -10.43
C THR A 204 -20.43 -32.44 -10.48
N ALA A 205 -19.21 -31.90 -10.68
CA ALA A 205 -17.99 -32.70 -10.66
C ALA A 205 -17.77 -33.39 -9.30
N SER A 206 -18.01 -32.69 -8.20
CA SER A 206 -17.96 -33.26 -6.84
C SER A 206 -19.01 -34.36 -6.64
N TYR A 207 -20.24 -34.15 -7.08
CA TYR A 207 -21.30 -35.16 -7.01
C TYR A 207 -20.91 -36.44 -7.76
N ASN A 208 -20.48 -36.30 -9.01
CA ASN A 208 -20.06 -37.43 -9.84
C ASN A 208 -18.88 -38.20 -9.20
N LYS A 209 -17.93 -37.48 -8.60
CA LYS A 209 -16.83 -38.08 -7.85
C LYS A 209 -17.33 -38.90 -6.65
N HIS A 210 -18.23 -38.34 -5.84
CA HIS A 210 -18.77 -39.04 -4.68
C HIS A 210 -19.64 -40.25 -5.06
N ARG A 211 -20.44 -40.13 -6.11
CA ARG A 211 -21.23 -41.24 -6.65
C ARG A 211 -20.32 -42.38 -7.13
N LYS A 212 -19.27 -42.07 -7.89
CA LYS A 212 -18.29 -43.07 -8.33
C LYS A 212 -17.64 -43.79 -7.14
N THR A 213 -17.25 -43.05 -6.10
CA THR A 213 -16.74 -43.65 -4.86
C THR A 213 -17.79 -44.53 -4.19
N ALA A 214 -19.06 -44.14 -4.14
CA ALA A 214 -20.10 -44.98 -3.55
C ALA A 214 -20.28 -46.31 -4.32
N GLU A 215 -20.25 -46.25 -5.64
CA GLU A 215 -20.32 -47.41 -6.54
C GLU A 215 -19.09 -48.33 -6.36
N GLU A 216 -17.87 -47.77 -6.36
CA GLU A 216 -16.61 -48.51 -6.15
C GLU A 216 -16.58 -49.28 -4.83
N TRP A 217 -17.23 -48.73 -3.79
CA TRP A 217 -17.25 -49.30 -2.45
C TRP A 217 -18.58 -50.00 -2.10
N ASN A 218 -19.46 -50.23 -3.09
CA ASN A 218 -20.77 -50.88 -2.93
C ASN A 218 -21.62 -50.30 -1.79
N ILE A 219 -21.66 -48.97 -1.65
CA ILE A 219 -22.52 -48.31 -0.67
C ILE A 219 -23.99 -48.51 -1.09
N PRO A 220 -24.88 -49.03 -0.20
CA PRO A 220 -26.26 -49.38 -0.56
C PRO A 220 -27.10 -48.23 -1.15
N ASP A 221 -26.87 -47.00 -0.70
CA ASP A 221 -27.51 -45.79 -1.21
C ASP A 221 -26.45 -44.84 -1.80
N ALA A 222 -26.05 -45.12 -3.04
CA ALA A 222 -25.00 -44.36 -3.71
C ALA A 222 -25.43 -42.92 -4.02
N GLU A 223 -26.69 -42.69 -4.37
CA GLU A 223 -27.22 -41.35 -4.66
C GLU A 223 -27.36 -40.52 -3.39
N GLY A 224 -27.92 -41.09 -2.31
CA GLY A 224 -28.00 -40.42 -1.01
C GLY A 224 -26.63 -40.14 -0.41
N TYR A 225 -25.66 -41.06 -0.58
CA TYR A 225 -24.27 -40.79 -0.22
C TYR A 225 -23.72 -39.60 -1.01
N ALA A 226 -23.85 -39.60 -2.35
CA ALA A 226 -23.32 -38.54 -3.19
C ALA A 226 -23.96 -37.18 -2.89
N ASN A 227 -25.29 -37.14 -2.70
CA ASN A 227 -26.03 -35.94 -2.31
C ASN A 227 -25.59 -35.41 -0.94
N SER A 228 -25.47 -36.27 0.07
CA SER A 228 -25.04 -35.90 1.42
C SER A 228 -23.62 -35.33 1.44
N ARG A 229 -22.67 -35.98 0.77
CA ARG A 229 -21.26 -35.53 0.72
C ARG A 229 -21.09 -34.26 -0.11
N THR A 230 -21.81 -34.13 -1.21
CA THR A 230 -21.77 -32.93 -2.05
C THR A 230 -22.38 -31.74 -1.31
N SER A 231 -23.55 -31.92 -0.69
CA SER A 231 -24.21 -30.88 0.10
C SER A 231 -23.28 -30.36 1.20
N LYS A 232 -22.69 -31.26 2.00
CA LYS A 232 -21.72 -30.89 3.03
C LYS A 232 -20.52 -30.11 2.49
N SER A 233 -20.08 -30.41 1.26
CA SER A 233 -18.93 -29.75 0.64
C SER A 233 -19.27 -28.41 -0.01
N ALA A 234 -20.53 -28.22 -0.41
CA ALA A 234 -21.04 -26.99 -1.00
C ALA A 234 -21.59 -26.00 0.04
N THR A 235 -21.93 -26.48 1.24
CA THR A 235 -22.40 -25.65 2.36
C THR A 235 -21.28 -25.33 3.35
N MET A 236 -21.12 -24.06 3.71
CA MET A 236 -20.29 -23.66 4.85
C MET A 236 -20.93 -24.14 6.17
N PRO A 237 -20.15 -24.59 7.17
CA PRO A 237 -20.70 -24.88 8.49
C PRO A 237 -21.30 -23.61 9.10
N SER A 238 -22.62 -23.60 9.28
CA SER A 238 -23.38 -22.49 9.85
C SER A 238 -23.04 -22.19 11.32
N SER A 239 -22.31 -23.07 12.00
CA SER A 239 -22.08 -23.01 13.45
C SER A 239 -20.90 -22.16 13.92
N ARG A 240 -20.18 -21.46 13.03
CA ARG A 240 -18.98 -20.66 13.40
C ARG A 240 -19.08 -19.16 13.18
N TRP A 241 -20.21 -18.65 12.70
CA TRP A 241 -20.41 -17.22 12.42
C TRP A 241 -21.45 -16.58 13.36
N SER A 242 -21.49 -16.97 14.63
CA SER A 242 -22.05 -16.05 15.64
C SER A 242 -21.00 -14.96 15.86
N THR A 243 -21.21 -13.82 15.20
CA THR A 243 -20.55 -12.54 15.48
C THR A 243 -20.31 -12.37 16.98
N LYS A 244 -19.03 -12.31 17.37
CA LYS A 244 -18.59 -11.52 18.51
C LYS A 244 -18.24 -10.12 18.01
#